data_AF-A0A2J7ZFZ0-F1
#
_entry.id   AF-A0A2J7ZFZ0-F1
#
_cell.length_a   1.000
_cell.length_b   1.000
_cell.length_c   1.000
_cell.angle_alpha   90.00
_cell.angle_beta   90.00
_cell.angle_gamma   90.00
#
_symmetry.space_group_name_H-M   'P 1'
#
loop_
_entity.id
_entity.type
_entity.pdbx_description
1 polymer ?
#
loop_
_entity_poly.entity_id
_entity_poly.type
_entity_poly.pdbx_seq_one_letter_code
_entity_poly.pdbx_strand_id
1 'polypeptide(L)'
;MAAAGAGCSAGAGGGGDGGGGGPSSSSGGYSRDITISLVVSEGGKAGLIRVQDNGRGMSPKELGDWAVMNLSMEDRGLLPNTSQRITEAAGGGRYLSGDLSFFGVGSKNAAFFMGSSVKLATRQAGSGSVHELAIAGAELERRYKCGESVYEEDLVHRQPGDSATLTQQ
;
A
#
# COMPACT_ATOMS: atom_id res chain seq x y z
N MET A 1 17.78 37.04 55.93
CA MET A 1 18.74 37.95 56.57
C MET A 1 20.10 37.26 56.56
N ALA A 2 21.02 37.71 55.68
CA ALA A 2 22.49 37.46 55.58
C ALA A 2 23.03 36.00 55.66
N ALA A 3 24.10 35.55 54.98
CA ALA A 3 25.20 36.12 54.20
C ALA A 3 25.72 35.01 53.24
N ALA A 4 26.01 35.28 51.97
CA ALA A 4 27.33 35.59 51.38
C ALA A 4 28.45 34.54 51.57
N GLY A 5 28.98 34.04 50.45
CA GLY A 5 30.20 33.24 50.35
C GLY A 5 30.62 33.05 48.89
N ALA A 6 31.74 33.66 48.51
CA ALA A 6 32.24 33.87 47.16
C ALA A 6 33.05 32.69 46.59
N GLY A 7 33.34 32.69 45.29
CA GLY A 7 34.45 31.92 44.72
C GLY A 7 34.43 31.71 43.20
N CYS A 8 35.07 32.61 42.46
CA CYS A 8 35.33 32.54 41.02
C CYS A 8 36.28 31.39 40.62
N SER A 9 36.14 30.84 39.41
CA SER A 9 37.25 30.82 38.45
C SER A 9 36.77 30.53 37.02
N ALA A 10 37.26 31.34 36.09
CA ALA A 10 37.12 31.18 34.66
C ALA A 10 38.23 30.27 34.14
N GLY A 11 37.87 29.30 33.30
CA GLY A 11 38.80 28.52 32.50
C GLY A 11 38.45 28.70 31.02
N ALA A 12 39.28 29.46 30.31
CA ALA A 12 39.26 29.60 28.86
C ALA A 12 40.29 28.64 28.24
N GLY A 13 39.88 27.93 27.19
CA GLY A 13 40.71 27.14 26.27
C GLY A 13 39.75 26.42 25.32
N GLY A 14 39.55 26.89 24.08
CA GLY A 14 40.44 26.63 22.94
C GLY A 14 40.22 25.17 22.51
N GLY A 15 39.54 24.80 21.43
CA GLY A 15 39.42 25.42 20.12
C GLY A 15 39.95 24.41 19.10
N GLY A 16 39.06 23.74 18.37
CA GLY A 16 39.36 23.00 17.14
C GLY A 16 39.29 21.48 17.23
N ASP A 17 38.13 20.91 16.90
CA ASP A 17 38.09 19.69 16.09
C ASP A 17 36.80 19.68 15.24
N GLY A 18 36.88 20.34 14.09
CA GLY A 18 35.80 20.47 13.11
C GLY A 18 35.99 19.48 11.97
N GLY A 19 36.02 18.19 12.29
CA GLY A 19 36.08 17.07 11.34
C GLY A 19 34.79 16.26 11.35
N GLY A 20 33.63 16.93 11.35
CA GLY A 20 32.32 16.29 11.24
C GLY A 20 32.12 15.70 9.84
N GLY A 21 32.69 14.52 9.60
CA GLY A 21 32.23 13.62 8.54
C GLY A 21 30.79 13.23 8.83
N GLY A 22 29.84 14.07 8.40
CA GLY A 22 28.42 13.74 8.44
C GLY A 22 28.21 12.40 7.75
N PRO A 23 27.34 11.52 8.26
CA PRO A 23 27.00 10.30 7.55
C PRO A 23 26.48 10.70 6.18
N SER A 24 27.25 10.39 5.15
CA SER A 24 26.82 10.45 3.77
C SER A 24 25.57 9.57 3.69
N SER A 25 24.40 10.20 3.66
CA SER A 25 23.15 9.54 3.37
C SER A 25 23.28 9.00 1.95
N SER A 26 23.66 7.73 1.84
CA SER A 26 23.54 7.00 0.60
C SER A 26 22.09 7.13 0.18
N SER A 27 21.83 7.93 -0.86
CA SER A 27 20.56 8.01 -1.54
C SER A 27 20.36 6.70 -2.31
N GLY A 28 20.22 5.60 -1.58
CA GLY A 28 19.74 4.34 -2.12
C GLY A 28 18.30 4.58 -2.52
N GLY A 29 18.08 4.96 -3.78
CA GLY A 29 16.74 5.12 -4.31
C GLY A 29 15.97 3.82 -4.11
N TYR A 30 14.82 3.90 -3.45
CA TYR A 30 13.91 2.76 -3.35
C TYR A 30 13.48 2.35 -4.77
N SER A 31 13.85 1.15 -5.21
CA SER A 31 13.37 0.61 -6.49
C SER A 31 11.85 0.44 -6.43
N ARG A 32 11.15 0.76 -7.53
CA ARG A 32 9.71 0.51 -7.68
C ARG A 32 9.55 -0.66 -8.63
N ASP A 33 9.26 -1.82 -8.07
CA ASP A 33 9.20 -3.07 -8.82
C ASP A 33 7.73 -3.46 -8.96
N ILE A 34 7.28 -3.65 -10.20
CA ILE A 34 5.96 -4.22 -10.53
C ILE A 34 6.23 -5.44 -11.40
N THR A 35 5.89 -6.62 -10.89
CA THR A 35 6.07 -7.91 -11.56
C THR A 35 4.72 -8.47 -11.98
N ILE A 36 4.60 -8.84 -13.26
CA ILE A 36 3.45 -9.56 -13.79
C ILE A 36 3.90 -10.97 -14.12
N SER A 37 3.28 -11.98 -13.49
CA SER A 37 3.56 -13.40 -13.74
C SER A 37 2.33 -14.07 -14.32
N LEU A 38 2.53 -14.83 -15.39
CA LEU A 38 1.52 -15.68 -16.01
C LEU A 38 1.83 -17.13 -15.61
N VAL A 39 1.04 -17.69 -14.71
CA VAL A 39 1.20 -19.06 -14.22
C VAL A 39 0.19 -19.93 -14.94
N VAL A 40 0.68 -20.87 -15.73
CA VAL A 40 -0.15 -21.80 -16.51
C VAL A 40 -0.02 -23.21 -15.93
N SER A 41 -1.14 -23.88 -15.70
CA SER A 41 -1.14 -25.30 -15.30
C SER A 41 -0.97 -26.20 -16.52
N GLU A 42 -0.14 -27.23 -16.38
CA GLU A 42 0.05 -28.26 -17.40
C GLU A 42 -1.28 -29.01 -17.59
N GLY A 43 -1.91 -28.84 -18.76
CA GLY A 43 -3.24 -29.37 -19.05
C GLY A 43 -4.36 -28.33 -19.15
N GLY A 44 -4.07 -27.03 -18.97
CA GLY A 44 -4.96 -25.93 -19.39
C GLY A 44 -6.24 -25.73 -18.57
N LYS A 45 -6.41 -26.44 -17.46
CA LYS A 45 -7.65 -26.40 -16.64
C LYS A 45 -7.72 -25.21 -15.68
N ALA A 46 -6.59 -24.60 -15.34
CA ALA A 46 -6.50 -23.44 -14.46
C ALA A 46 -5.23 -22.62 -14.75
N GLY A 47 -5.31 -21.32 -14.59
CA GLY A 47 -4.18 -20.39 -14.70
C GLY A 47 -4.33 -19.24 -13.71
N LEU A 48 -3.22 -18.59 -13.38
CA LEU A 48 -3.17 -17.45 -12.48
C LEU A 48 -2.39 -16.32 -13.13
N ILE A 49 -3.01 -15.14 -13.19
CA ILE A 49 -2.30 -13.89 -13.47
C ILE A 49 -1.99 -13.24 -12.12
N ARG A 50 -0.72 -13.05 -11.84
CA ARG A 50 -0.24 -12.46 -10.59
C ARG A 50 0.40 -11.12 -10.87
N VAL A 51 -0.13 -10.07 -10.27
CA VAL A 51 0.49 -8.75 -10.23
C VAL A 51 1.03 -8.53 -8.83
N GLN A 52 2.33 -8.31 -8.70
CA GLN A 52 3.00 -8.03 -7.43
C GLN A 52 3.76 -6.72 -7.55
N ASP A 53 3.60 -5.85 -6.57
CA ASP A 53 4.43 -4.66 -6.39
C ASP A 53 5.13 -4.65 -5.03
N ASN A 54 6.17 -3.83 -4.90
CA ASN A 54 6.87 -3.56 -3.64
C ASN A 54 6.44 -2.20 -3.02
N GLY A 55 5.23 -1.74 -3.33
CA GLY A 55 4.67 -0.50 -2.84
C GLY A 55 4.35 -0.52 -1.34
N ARG A 56 3.62 0.50 -0.89
CA ARG A 56 3.33 0.72 0.53
C ARG A 56 2.38 -0.31 1.16
N GLY A 57 1.71 -1.14 0.35
CA GLY A 57 0.63 -2.01 0.79
C GLY A 57 -0.61 -1.25 1.27
N MET A 58 -1.59 -2.01 1.78
CA MET A 58 -2.84 -1.49 2.31
C MET A 58 -3.01 -1.93 3.77
N SER A 59 -3.59 -1.04 4.57
CA SER A 59 -4.20 -1.39 5.86
C SER A 59 -5.49 -2.21 5.65
N PRO A 60 -6.03 -2.86 6.70
CA PRO A 60 -7.31 -3.56 6.61
C PRO A 60 -8.45 -2.67 6.12
N LYS A 61 -8.48 -1.41 6.59
CA LYS A 61 -9.49 -0.44 6.14
C LYS A 61 -9.34 -0.14 4.66
N GLU A 62 -8.13 0.13 4.18
CA GLU A 62 -7.90 0.43 2.76
C GLU A 62 -8.22 -0.77 1.84
N LEU A 63 -7.97 -1.99 2.32
CA LEU A 63 -8.38 -3.20 1.63
C LEU A 63 -9.92 -3.35 1.59
N GLY A 64 -10.60 -3.01 2.69
CA GLY A 64 -12.06 -2.92 2.72
C GLY A 64 -12.61 -1.84 1.77
N ASP A 65 -12.04 -0.63 1.80
CA ASP A 65 -12.37 0.46 0.88
C ASP A 65 -12.11 0.06 -0.59
N TRP A 66 -11.10 -0.79 -0.86
CA TRP A 66 -10.88 -1.35 -2.19
C TRP A 66 -12.02 -2.27 -2.63
N ALA A 67 -12.66 -3.02 -1.73
CA ALA A 67 -13.76 -3.93 -2.07
C ALA A 67 -15.04 -3.18 -2.49
N VAL A 68 -15.22 -1.93 -2.03
CA VAL A 68 -16.38 -1.11 -2.38
C VAL A 68 -16.34 -0.70 -3.86
N MET A 69 -17.39 -1.02 -4.60
CA MET A 69 -17.55 -0.60 -5.99
C MET A 69 -17.80 0.89 -6.09
N ASN A 70 -17.14 1.54 -7.05
CA ASN A 70 -17.27 2.97 -7.35
C ASN A 70 -16.91 3.91 -6.18
N LEU A 71 -16.05 3.47 -5.25
CA LEU A 71 -15.52 4.34 -4.21
C LEU A 71 -14.33 5.14 -4.76
N SER A 72 -14.60 6.34 -5.28
CA SER A 72 -13.65 7.18 -6.00
C SER A 72 -12.58 7.81 -5.09
N MET A 73 -11.59 8.48 -5.69
CA MET A 73 -10.66 9.31 -4.92
C MET A 73 -11.38 10.45 -4.18
N GLU A 74 -12.42 11.01 -4.77
CA GLU A 74 -13.22 12.09 -4.16
C GLU A 74 -13.95 11.60 -2.92
N ASP A 75 -14.63 10.46 -3.01
CA ASP A 75 -15.35 9.84 -1.89
C ASP A 75 -14.41 9.47 -0.73
N ARG A 76 -13.14 9.23 -1.04
CA ARG A 76 -12.08 8.93 -0.05
C ARG A 76 -11.41 10.21 0.50
N GLY A 77 -11.72 11.38 -0.03
CA GLY A 77 -11.06 12.63 0.33
C GLY A 77 -9.60 12.71 -0.11
N LEU A 78 -9.24 12.05 -1.21
CA LEU A 78 -7.86 11.92 -1.72
C LEU A 78 -7.55 12.81 -2.93
N LEU A 79 -8.52 13.61 -3.41
CA LEU A 79 -8.25 14.50 -4.54
C LEU A 79 -7.18 15.53 -4.17
N PRO A 80 -6.17 15.76 -5.05
CA PRO A 80 -5.16 16.76 -4.80
C PRO A 80 -5.79 18.15 -4.71
N ASN A 81 -5.32 18.90 -3.71
CA ASN A 81 -5.74 20.28 -3.50
C ASN A 81 -5.22 21.17 -4.64
N THR A 82 -5.86 22.33 -4.83
CA THR A 82 -5.57 23.25 -5.95
C THR A 82 -4.08 23.59 -6.06
N SER A 83 -3.39 23.71 -4.93
CA SER A 83 -1.95 23.99 -4.85
C SER A 83 -1.06 22.86 -5.39
N GLN A 84 -1.44 21.59 -5.16
CA GLN A 84 -0.74 20.43 -5.70
C GLN A 84 -0.89 20.35 -7.22
N ARG A 85 -2.10 20.57 -7.73
CA ARG A 85 -2.37 20.59 -9.19
C ARG A 85 -1.59 21.68 -9.92
N ILE A 86 -1.44 22.86 -9.30
CA ILE A 86 -0.65 23.96 -9.87
C ILE A 86 0.83 23.60 -9.94
N THR A 87 1.36 22.91 -8.93
CA THR A 87 2.78 22.50 -8.88
C THR A 87 3.09 21.43 -9.91
N GLU A 88 2.18 20.46 -10.11
CA GLU A 88 2.30 19.42 -11.14
C GLU A 88 2.21 20.00 -12.56
N ALA A 89 1.30 20.96 -12.78
CA ALA A 89 1.15 21.64 -14.06
C ALA A 89 2.34 22.56 -14.38
N ALA A 90 2.93 23.21 -13.38
CA ALA A 90 4.09 24.10 -13.55
C ALA A 90 5.41 23.36 -13.81
N GLY A 91 5.50 22.08 -13.45
CA GLY A 91 6.72 21.29 -13.52
C GLY A 91 7.13 20.80 -14.91
N GLY A 92 6.37 21.07 -15.98
CA GLY A 92 6.71 20.64 -17.36
C GLY A 92 6.81 19.12 -17.57
N GLY A 93 6.56 18.31 -16.53
CA GLY A 93 6.47 16.86 -16.61
C GLY A 93 5.20 16.49 -17.37
N ARG A 94 5.30 15.55 -18.31
CA ARG A 94 4.22 15.10 -19.21
C ARG A 94 3.09 14.34 -18.46
N TYR A 95 2.60 14.87 -17.35
CA TYR A 95 1.67 14.20 -16.42
C TYR A 95 2.19 12.83 -15.93
N LEU A 96 3.53 12.71 -15.80
CA LEU A 96 4.19 11.50 -15.28
C LEU A 96 4.11 11.46 -13.75
N SER A 97 2.91 11.28 -13.22
CA SER A 97 2.64 11.06 -11.80
C SER A 97 2.27 9.59 -11.51
N GLY A 98 2.34 9.21 -10.24
CA GLY A 98 1.79 7.93 -9.76
C GLY A 98 0.26 7.96 -9.61
N ASP A 99 -0.36 9.12 -9.79
CA ASP A 99 -1.77 9.39 -9.50
C ASP A 99 -2.64 9.13 -10.74
N LEU A 100 -2.80 7.84 -11.05
CA LEU A 100 -3.56 7.39 -12.21
C LEU A 100 -5.01 6.98 -11.87
N SER A 101 -5.35 6.90 -10.58
CA SER A 101 -6.66 6.44 -10.13
C SER A 101 -7.66 7.59 -10.05
N PHE A 102 -8.94 7.30 -10.35
CA PHE A 102 -10.02 8.30 -10.21
C PHE A 102 -11.32 7.65 -9.74
N PHE A 103 -11.90 6.76 -10.56
CA PHE A 103 -13.25 6.21 -10.36
C PHE A 103 -13.38 5.07 -9.33
N GLY A 104 -12.28 4.50 -8.86
CA GLY A 104 -12.34 3.39 -7.89
C GLY A 104 -12.83 2.04 -8.44
N VAL A 105 -12.97 1.87 -9.76
CA VAL A 105 -13.44 0.62 -10.40
C VAL A 105 -12.38 -0.14 -11.22
N GLY A 106 -11.29 0.53 -11.61
CA GLY A 106 -10.37 0.03 -12.65
C GLY A 106 -9.77 -1.35 -12.36
N SER A 107 -9.22 -1.57 -11.16
CA SER A 107 -8.60 -2.84 -10.79
C SER A 107 -9.61 -3.99 -10.66
N LYS A 108 -10.84 -3.70 -10.21
CA LYS A 108 -11.92 -4.69 -10.11
C LYS A 108 -12.41 -5.11 -11.49
N ASN A 109 -12.62 -4.15 -12.39
CA ASN A 109 -12.97 -4.43 -13.78
C ASN A 109 -11.89 -5.26 -14.47
N ALA A 110 -10.61 -4.92 -14.29
CA ALA A 110 -9.50 -5.68 -14.87
C ALA A 110 -9.45 -7.12 -14.35
N ALA A 111 -9.63 -7.31 -13.04
CA ALA A 111 -9.61 -8.64 -12.43
C ALA A 111 -10.73 -9.54 -12.96
N PHE A 112 -11.98 -9.07 -12.95
CA PHE A 112 -13.14 -9.85 -13.42
C PHE A 112 -13.26 -9.94 -14.94
N PHE A 113 -12.58 -9.07 -15.69
CA PHE A 113 -12.42 -9.23 -17.12
C PHE A 113 -11.45 -10.38 -17.46
N MET A 114 -10.39 -10.55 -16.67
CA MET A 114 -9.37 -11.58 -16.90
C MET A 114 -9.71 -12.95 -16.29
N GLY A 115 -10.53 -12.99 -15.23
CA GLY A 115 -10.85 -14.23 -14.53
C GLY A 115 -12.16 -14.17 -13.76
N SER A 116 -12.58 -15.30 -13.21
CA SER A 116 -13.81 -15.42 -12.41
C SER A 116 -13.63 -15.14 -10.92
N SER A 117 -12.38 -15.00 -10.46
CA SER A 117 -12.05 -14.71 -9.07
C SER A 117 -10.80 -13.84 -8.95
N VAL A 118 -10.68 -13.14 -7.83
CA VAL A 118 -9.54 -12.31 -7.49
C VAL A 118 -9.19 -12.52 -6.02
N LYS A 119 -7.89 -12.67 -5.74
CA LYS A 119 -7.34 -12.72 -4.38
C LYS A 119 -6.33 -11.60 -4.22
N LEU A 120 -6.53 -10.75 -3.22
CA LEU A 120 -5.60 -9.70 -2.82
C LEU A 120 -4.89 -10.19 -1.58
N ALA A 121 -3.57 -10.04 -1.56
CA ALA A 121 -2.75 -10.23 -0.37
C ALA A 121 -1.85 -9.00 -0.23
N THR A 122 -1.97 -8.30 0.88
CA THR A 122 -1.32 -7.00 1.08
C THR A 122 -0.74 -6.90 2.48
N ARG A 123 0.37 -6.17 2.60
CA ARG A 123 1.03 -5.90 3.88
C ARG A 123 1.59 -4.50 3.87
N GLN A 124 1.10 -3.67 4.78
CA GLN A 124 1.67 -2.34 4.99
C GLN A 124 3.06 -2.45 5.63
N ALA A 125 3.97 -1.55 5.25
CA ALA A 125 5.30 -1.48 5.88
C ALA A 125 5.17 -1.34 7.41
N GLY A 126 5.90 -2.16 8.15
CA GLY A 126 5.82 -2.24 9.61
C GLY A 126 4.66 -3.06 10.17
N SER A 127 3.72 -3.54 9.34
CA SER A 127 2.68 -4.47 9.78
C SER A 127 3.24 -5.88 10.02
N GLY A 128 2.87 -6.47 11.16
CA GLY A 128 3.19 -7.86 11.51
C GLY A 128 2.34 -8.90 10.77
N SER A 129 1.26 -8.47 10.09
CA SER A 129 0.29 -9.35 9.46
C SER A 129 0.08 -9.02 7.98
N VAL A 130 -0.17 -10.07 7.19
CA VAL A 130 -0.70 -9.98 5.83
C VAL A 130 -2.22 -9.98 5.91
N HIS A 131 -2.85 -9.10 5.16
CA HIS A 131 -4.30 -9.01 5.02
C HIS A 131 -4.68 -9.58 3.66
N GLU A 132 -5.66 -10.47 3.64
CA GLU A 132 -6.17 -11.09 2.42
C GLU A 132 -7.66 -10.88 2.27
N LEU A 133 -8.08 -10.70 1.02
CA LEU A 133 -9.47 -10.66 0.60
C LEU A 133 -9.58 -11.47 -0.69
N ALA A 134 -10.54 -12.39 -0.73
CA ALA A 134 -10.86 -13.16 -1.93
C ALA A 134 -12.30 -12.86 -2.34
N ILE A 135 -12.51 -12.61 -3.63
CA ILE A 135 -13.85 -12.42 -4.20
C ILE A 135 -13.95 -13.33 -5.41
N ALA A 136 -14.99 -14.17 -5.45
CA ALA A 136 -15.28 -15.05 -6.57
C ALA A 136 -16.68 -14.78 -7.11
N GLY A 137 -16.81 -14.61 -8.43
CA GLY A 137 -18.10 -14.33 -9.07
C GLY A 137 -19.13 -15.43 -8.82
N ALA A 138 -18.69 -16.69 -8.79
CA ALA A 138 -19.56 -17.84 -8.49
C ALA A 138 -20.13 -17.78 -7.07
N GLU A 139 -19.36 -17.29 -6.10
CA GLU A 139 -19.81 -17.16 -4.71
C GLU A 139 -20.82 -16.02 -4.55
N LEU A 140 -20.56 -14.87 -5.20
CA LEU A 140 -21.52 -13.76 -5.23
C LEU A 140 -22.86 -14.20 -5.84
N GLU A 141 -22.82 -14.96 -6.95
CA GLU A 141 -24.02 -15.49 -7.59
C GLU A 141 -24.75 -16.51 -6.71
N ARG A 142 -24.02 -17.38 -6.01
CA ARG A 142 -24.58 -18.35 -5.06
C ARG A 142 -25.32 -17.63 -3.93
N ARG A 143 -24.67 -16.65 -3.28
CA ARG A 143 -25.28 -15.88 -2.18
C ARG A 143 -26.52 -15.13 -2.63
N TYR A 144 -26.48 -14.55 -3.84
CA TYR A 144 -27.64 -13.90 -4.43
C TYR A 144 -28.82 -14.86 -4.59
N LYS A 145 -28.58 -16.07 -5.12
CA LYS A 145 -29.62 -17.10 -5.29
C LYS A 145 -30.17 -17.64 -3.96
N CYS A 146 -29.34 -17.68 -2.92
CA CYS A 146 -29.71 -18.16 -1.59
C CYS A 146 -30.36 -17.08 -0.69
N GLY A 147 -30.41 -15.82 -1.13
CA GLY A 147 -30.90 -14.71 -0.29
C GLY A 147 -29.98 -14.36 0.88
N GLU A 148 -28.68 -14.69 0.75
CA GLU A 148 -27.65 -14.38 1.73
C GLU A 148 -27.08 -12.96 1.50
N SER A 149 -26.27 -12.47 2.45
CA SER A 149 -25.57 -11.20 2.26
C SER A 149 -24.49 -11.34 1.18
N VAL A 150 -24.78 -10.78 0.00
CA VAL A 150 -23.94 -10.90 -1.21
C VAL A 150 -22.62 -10.16 -1.08
N TYR A 151 -22.63 -9.01 -0.38
CA TYR A 151 -21.49 -8.08 -0.33
C TYR A 151 -20.77 -8.08 1.03
N GLU A 152 -20.83 -9.20 1.73
CA GLU A 152 -20.02 -9.45 2.93
C GLU A 152 -18.92 -10.44 2.57
N GLU A 153 -17.68 -10.17 2.96
CA GLU A 153 -16.60 -11.16 2.81
C GLU A 153 -15.66 -11.06 4.00
N ASP A 154 -15.05 -12.18 4.35
CA ASP A 154 -14.09 -12.25 5.45
C ASP A 154 -12.73 -11.70 5.02
N LEU A 155 -12.20 -10.75 5.80
CA LEU A 155 -10.78 -10.39 5.72
C LEU A 155 -9.96 -11.40 6.54
N VAL A 156 -9.06 -12.10 5.85
CA VAL A 156 -8.16 -13.05 6.50
C VAL A 156 -6.88 -12.35 6.93
N HIS A 157 -6.49 -12.54 8.19
CA HIS A 157 -5.27 -12.01 8.78
C HIS A 157 -4.31 -13.16 9.09
N ARG A 158 -3.12 -13.14 8.50
CA ARG A 158 -2.11 -14.20 8.71
C ARG A 158 -0.71 -13.66 8.87
N GLN A 159 0.19 -14.48 9.43
CA GLN A 159 1.60 -14.12 9.48
C GLN A 159 2.24 -14.22 8.09
N PRO A 160 3.25 -13.39 7.78
CA PRO A 160 4.05 -13.56 6.58
C PRO A 160 4.68 -14.97 6.53
N GLY A 161 4.62 -15.62 5.36
CA GLY A 161 5.13 -16.99 5.18
C GLY A 161 4.14 -18.10 5.52
N ASP A 162 3.04 -17.80 6.22
CA ASP A 162 1.95 -18.77 6.42
C ASP A 162 1.20 -19.00 5.09
N SER A 163 1.11 -20.27 4.68
CA SER A 163 0.51 -20.73 3.43
C SER A 163 -0.85 -21.40 3.62
N ALA A 164 -1.43 -21.38 4.82
CA ALA A 164 -2.70 -22.06 5.12
C ALA A 164 -3.86 -21.64 4.19
N THR A 165 -3.82 -20.42 3.65
CA THR A 165 -4.86 -19.87 2.78
C THR A 165 -4.65 -20.16 1.29
N LEU A 166 -3.60 -20.89 0.90
CA LEU A 166 -3.32 -21.23 -0.50
C LEU A 166 -4.21 -22.35 -1.04
N THR A 167 -4.74 -23.21 -0.17
CA THR A 167 -5.57 -24.37 -0.55
C THR A 167 -7.07 -24.11 -0.47
N GLN A 168 -7.49 -22.94 0.00
CA GLN A 168 -8.87 -22.48 -0.05
C GLN A 168 -9.06 -21.69 -1.35
N GLN A 169 -9.44 -22.40 -2.42
CA GLN A 169 -9.84 -21.82 -3.71
C GLN A 169 -11.24 -22.30 -4.06
#